data_AF-A0A7C2DQ29-F1
#
_entry.id   AF-A0A7C2DQ29-F1
#
_cell.length_a   1.000
_cell.length_b   1.000
_cell.length_c   1.000
_cell.angle_alpha   90.00
_cell.angle_beta   90.00
_cell.angle_gamma   90.00
#
_symmetry.space_group_name_H-M   'P 1'
#
loop_
_entity.id
_entity.type
_entity.pdbx_description
1 polymer ?
#
loop_
_entity_poly.entity_id
_entity_poly.type
_entity_poly.pdbx_seq_one_letter_code
_entity_poly.pdbx_strand_id
1 'polypeptide(L)' 'NEAIYGKERVKEALEMGAVEILLLSEDLEEEFLELEELAERTGTSVKIISSDTREGRQFKELGGVGGILRYKV' A
#
# COMPACT_ATOMS: atom_id res chain seq x y z
N ASN A 1 15.55 -1.14 0.53
CA ASN A 1 14.11 -0.82 0.46
C ASN A 1 13.60 -0.53 1.86
N GLU A 2 12.90 0.59 2.01
CA GLU A 2 12.30 1.03 3.28
C GLU A 2 10.78 0.83 3.18
N ALA A 3 10.14 0.51 4.31
CA ALA A 3 8.70 0.30 4.38
C ALA A 3 8.01 1.60 4.81
N ILE A 4 6.86 1.88 4.20
CA ILE A 4 5.99 3.00 4.53
C ILE A 4 4.59 2.46 4.81
N TYR A 5 3.86 3.10 5.72
CA TYR A 5 2.50 2.69 6.08
C TYR A 5 1.64 3.91 6.41
N GLY A 6 0.32 3.70 6.34
CA GLY A 6 -0.68 4.74 6.48
C GLY A 6 -1.07 5.34 5.13
N LYS A 7 -2.38 5.44 4.90
CA LYS A 7 -2.98 5.87 3.62
C LYS A 7 -2.35 7.14 3.05
N GLU A 8 -2.31 8.21 3.85
CA GLU A 8 -1.82 9.52 3.39
C GLU A 8 -0.36 9.45 2.91
N ARG A 9 0.52 8.88 3.73
CA ARG A 9 1.96 8.78 3.44
C ARG A 9 2.22 7.88 2.23
N VAL A 10 1.47 6.79 2.10
CA VAL A 10 1.57 5.87 0.96
C VAL A 10 1.07 6.55 -0.31
N LYS A 11 -0.02 7.32 -0.23
CA LYS A 11 -0.54 8.10 -1.36
C LYS A 11 0.45 9.15 -1.84
N GLU A 12 1.02 9.95 -0.95
CA GLU A 12 2.08 10.92 -1.28
C GLU A 12 3.26 10.21 -1.99
N ALA A 13 3.72 9.08 -1.44
CA ALA A 13 4.81 8.32 -2.03
C ALA A 13 4.45 7.70 -3.40
N LEU A 14 3.21 7.26 -3.60
CA LEU A 14 2.69 6.81 -4.89
C LEU A 14 2.72 7.96 -5.91
N GLU A 15 2.21 9.14 -5.55
CA GLU A 15 2.21 10.32 -6.41
C GLU A 15 3.64 10.75 -6.82
N MET A 16 4.63 10.54 -5.95
CA MET A 16 6.05 10.74 -6.24
C MET A 16 6.69 9.62 -7.08
N GLY A 17 5.99 8.53 -7.36
CA GLY A 17 6.53 7.34 -8.01
C GLY A 17 7.58 6.60 -7.17
N ALA A 18 7.59 6.83 -5.86
CA ALA A 18 8.59 6.28 -4.94
C ALA A 18 8.26 4.85 -4.46
N VAL A 19 7.02 4.39 -4.66
CA VAL A 19 6.56 3.05 -4.26
C VAL A 19 6.89 2.01 -5.34
N GLU A 20 7.48 0.89 -4.92
CA GLU A 20 7.76 -0.30 -5.73
C GLU A 20 6.60 -1.29 -5.65
N ILE A 21 6.16 -1.57 -4.42
CA ILE A 21 5.09 -2.51 -4.11
C ILE A 21 4.09 -1.83 -3.18
N LEU A 22 2.83 -1.73 -3.60
CA LEU A 22 1.70 -1.32 -2.78
C LEU A 22 1.10 -2.55 -2.09
N LEU A 23 0.91 -2.48 -0.78
CA LEU A 23 0.27 -3.50 0.06
C LEU A 23 -1.10 -2.96 0.49
N LEU A 24 -2.17 -3.70 0.19
CA LEU A 24 -3.54 -3.35 0.57
C LEU A 24 -4.19 -4.51 1.33
N SER A 25 -4.83 -4.21 2.45
CA SER A 25 -5.64 -5.20 3.18
C SER A 25 -6.91 -5.49 2.38
N GLU A 26 -7.29 -6.75 2.26
CA GLU A 26 -8.49 -7.14 1.48
C GLU A 26 -9.80 -6.48 1.97
N ASP A 27 -9.82 -6.00 3.21
CA ASP A 27 -10.96 -5.35 3.85
C ASP A 27 -11.15 -3.86 3.50
N LEU A 28 -10.28 -3.25 2.67
CA LEU A 28 -10.31 -1.81 2.38
C LEU A 28 -10.98 -1.47 1.04
N GLU A 29 -12.22 -1.91 0.82
CA GLU A 29 -12.91 -1.74 -0.47
C GLU A 29 -13.00 -0.28 -0.96
N GLU A 30 -13.18 0.69 -0.06
CA GLU A 30 -13.33 2.11 -0.42
C GLU A 30 -12.01 2.74 -0.93
N GLU A 31 -10.87 2.32 -0.38
CA GLU A 31 -9.54 2.80 -0.76
C GLU A 31 -8.97 2.16 -2.03
N PHE A 32 -9.47 0.99 -2.41
CA PHE A 32 -8.86 0.17 -3.46
C PHE A 32 -8.77 0.91 -4.78
N LEU A 33 -9.89 1.47 -5.24
CA LEU A 33 -9.96 2.06 -6.58
C LEU A 33 -8.96 3.21 -6.74
N GLU A 34 -8.90 4.13 -5.77
CA GLU A 34 -8.01 5.29 -5.83
C GLU A 34 -6.52 4.87 -5.79
N LEU A 35 -6.16 3.97 -4.88
CA LEU A 35 -4.76 3.57 -4.70
C LEU A 35 -4.27 2.65 -5.81
N GLU A 36 -5.15 1.80 -6.37
CA GLU A 36 -4.86 0.94 -7.50
C GLU A 36 -4.66 1.75 -8.79
N GLU A 37 -5.49 2.76 -9.05
CA GLU A 37 -5.31 3.69 -10.18
C GLU A 37 -3.96 4.45 -10.08
N LEU A 38 -3.60 4.93 -8.88
CA LEU A 38 -2.30 5.57 -8.66
C LEU A 38 -1.15 4.58 -8.85
N ALA A 39 -1.29 3.35 -8.39
CA ALA A 39 -0.29 2.31 -8.54
C ALA A 39 -0.06 1.96 -10.03
N GLU A 40 -1.13 1.80 -10.80
CA GLU A 40 -1.06 1.55 -12.25
C GLU A 40 -0.33 2.69 -12.97
N ARG A 41 -0.73 3.94 -12.70
CA ARG A 41 -0.14 5.14 -13.32
C ARG A 41 1.35 5.31 -13.01
N THR A 42 1.83 4.75 -11.91
CA THR A 42 3.22 4.89 -11.42
C THR A 42 4.07 3.64 -11.65
N GLY A 43 3.50 2.60 -12.26
CA GLY A 43 4.19 1.32 -12.47
C GLY A 43 4.51 0.59 -11.17
N THR A 44 3.66 0.76 -10.16
CA THR A 44 3.76 0.11 -8.84
C THR A 44 3.04 -1.24 -8.88
N SER A 45 3.63 -2.27 -8.27
CA SER A 45 2.99 -3.58 -8.17
C SER A 45 2.03 -3.61 -6.98
N VAL A 46 0.78 -4.00 -7.19
CA VAL A 46 -0.21 -4.13 -6.11
C VAL A 46 -0.22 -5.55 -5.54
N LYS A 47 -0.25 -5.67 -4.21
CA LYS A 47 -0.40 -6.94 -3.48
C LYS A 47 -1.51 -6.81 -2.44
N ILE A 48 -2.47 -7.73 -2.52
CA ILE A 48 -3.55 -7.83 -1.55
C ILE A 48 -3.12 -8.76 -0.40
N ILE A 49 -3.38 -8.32 0.82
CA ILE A 49 -3.03 -9.01 2.06
C ILE A 49 -4.31 -9.49 2.73
N SER A 50 -4.43 -10.81 2.89
CA SER A 50 -5.60 -11.41 3.54
C SER A 50 -5.54 -11.29 5.06
N SER A 51 -6.65 -10.91 5.67
CA SER A 51 -6.81 -10.78 7.12
C SER A 51 -7.10 -12.11 7.82
N ASP A 52 -7.09 -13.24 7.10
CA ASP A 52 -7.15 -14.59 7.68
C ASP A 52 -5.86 -14.97 8.42
N THR A 53 -4.74 -14.36 8.05
CA THR A 53 -3.44 -14.58 8.69
C THR A 53 -3.23 -13.67 9.89
N ARG A 54 -2.36 -14.06 10.83
CA ARG A 54 -2.03 -13.21 11.98
C ARG A 54 -1.35 -11.92 11.55
N GLU A 55 -0.49 -12.01 10.54
CA GLU A 55 0.25 -10.90 9.96
C GLU A 55 -0.69 -9.96 9.21
N GLY A 56 -1.66 -10.49 8.46
CA GLY A 56 -2.69 -9.70 7.79
C GLY A 56 -3.62 -8.98 8.75
N ARG A 57 -4.02 -9.61 9.87
CA ARG A 57 -4.78 -8.92 10.93
C ARG A 57 -4.00 -7.75 11.53
N GLN A 58 -2.73 -7.95 11.84
CA GLN A 58 -1.88 -6.86 12.34
C GLN A 58 -1.72 -5.75 11.29
N PHE A 59 -1.58 -6.10 10.02
CA PHE A 59 -1.51 -5.12 8.95
C PHE A 59 -2.79 -4.29 8.82
N LYS A 60 -3.96 -4.94 8.92
CA LYS A 60 -5.26 -4.27 9.01
C LYS A 60 -5.34 -3.32 10.20
N GLU A 61 -4.87 -3.73 11.38
CA GLU A 61 -4.82 -2.89 12.59
C GLU A 61 -3.88 -1.67 12.43
N LEU A 62 -2.87 -1.76 11.56
CA LEU A 62 -1.99 -0.64 11.18
C LEU A 62 -2.62 0.31 10.14
N GLY A 63 -3.89 0.10 9.77
CA GLY A 63 -4.61 0.88 8.79
C GLY A 63 -4.66 0.25 7.39
N GLY A 64 -4.13 -0.96 7.21
CA GLY A 64 -4.32 -1.79 6.02
C GLY A 64 -3.73 -1.26 4.71
N VAL A 65 -3.00 -0.13 4.75
CA VAL A 65 -2.32 0.45 3.59
C VAL A 65 -0.83 0.59 3.90
N GLY A 66 -0.01 -0.01 3.04
CA GLY A 66 1.44 -0.02 3.18
C GLY A 66 2.14 -0.04 1.84
N GLY A 67 3.45 0.20 1.84
CA GLY A 67 4.24 0.18 0.64
C GLY A 67 5.71 -0.13 0.89
N ILE A 68 6.36 -0.68 -0.12
CA ILE A 68 7.82 -0.85 -0.17
C ILE A 68 8.36 0.21 -1.12
N LEU A 69 9.30 1.02 -0.66
CA LEU A 69 9.87 2.11 -1.44
C LEU A 69 11.03 1.64 -2.31
N ARG A 70 11.11 2.18 -3.54
CA ARG A 70 12.21 2.00 -4.51
C ARG A 70 13.51 2.63 -4.01
N TYR A 71 13.40 3.75 -3.31
CA TYR A 71 14.49 4.51 -2.72
C TYR A 71 14.00 5.20 -1.45
N LYS A 72 14.92 5.67 -0.62
CA LYS A 72 14.58 6.36 0.62
C LYS A 72 14.01 7.75 0.30
N VAL A 73 12.81 8.04 0.80
CA VAL A 73 12.17 9.35 0.79
C VAL A 73 12.46 10.11 2.08
#